data_AF-A0A3N1GJH7-F1
#
_entry.id   AF-A0A3N1GJH7-F1
#
_cell.length_a   1.000
_cell.length_b   1.000
_cell.length_c   1.000
_cell.angle_alpha   90.00
_cell.angle_beta   90.00
_cell.angle_gamma   90.00
#
_symmetry.space_group_name_H-M   'P 1'
#
loop_
_entity.id
_entity.type
_entity.pdbx_description
1 polymer ?
#
loop_
_entity_poly.entity_id
_entity_poly.type
_entity_poly.pdbx_seq_one_letter_code
_entity_poly.pdbx_strand_id
1 'polypeptide(L)'
;MPDASDDAPRPDDAKPRADTAELRSAGAEPRAENAEPRADTAEPRAENAEPRSDRGAGFKLATFGAVVVVVLFAGYGIGRLNNSVDRTRSAPAPTQQQATAGAHGHGTTPGAGTGADAGTTPHDDTGAAPHLHNPDGTVTQVAGSGVTSQAVGGLALTASGLTLQPGKVLFPAGRAQPFRFRVTGAAGAPITTYAIVHDKPLHLVVVRRDLTGFQHLHPTMAPDGTWSIDLTLAEPGSYRAIADFTAVVGGQQTPATLGVDLTVAGNYAPVSLPPPVTEATAGGFTVQYAGTPRIGTTQPLLMSVRGPDGKPAALEPYLGAYGHLVVLREGDVGYVHVHPEAGPTGGAVKFWLAAPGPGRYRMFFDFQVAGKVHTAAFTAVVN
;
A
#
# COMPACT_ATOMS: atom_id res chain seq x y z
N MET A 1 -11.79 82.02 -43.94
CA MET A 1 -11.35 80.68 -44.35
C MET A 1 -12.03 79.68 -43.43
N PRO A 2 -12.81 78.71 -43.95
CA PRO A 2 -13.81 77.92 -43.21
C PRO A 2 -13.21 76.55 -42.77
N ASP A 3 -13.80 75.60 -42.04
CA ASP A 3 -15.11 75.41 -41.39
C ASP A 3 -15.02 74.24 -40.35
N ALA A 4 -16.00 74.19 -39.43
CA ALA A 4 -16.71 73.07 -38.78
C ALA A 4 -16.18 71.60 -38.91
N SER A 5 -15.96 70.83 -37.84
CA SER A 5 -16.87 70.15 -36.88
C SER A 5 -17.64 68.91 -37.40
N ASP A 6 -17.43 67.79 -36.68
CA ASP A 6 -18.27 66.60 -36.43
C ASP A 6 -19.04 65.90 -37.56
N ASP A 7 -18.80 64.57 -37.72
CA ASP A 7 -19.90 63.59 -37.78
C ASP A 7 -19.40 62.13 -37.59
N ALA A 8 -20.15 61.35 -36.81
CA ALA A 8 -20.14 59.87 -36.74
C ALA A 8 -21.61 59.45 -36.90
N PRO A 9 -22.03 58.27 -37.46
CA PRO A 9 -21.67 56.95 -36.89
C PRO A 9 -21.88 55.67 -37.80
N ARG A 10 -21.66 54.47 -37.18
CA ARG A 10 -22.34 53.16 -37.39
C ARG A 10 -21.86 52.13 -38.46
N PRO A 11 -22.22 50.83 -38.31
CA PRO A 11 -21.34 49.66 -38.52
C PRO A 11 -21.67 48.83 -39.77
N ASP A 12 -20.72 48.00 -40.21
CA ASP A 12 -20.94 47.01 -41.26
C ASP A 12 -21.21 45.60 -40.71
N ASP A 13 -22.43 45.14 -40.99
CA ASP A 13 -22.86 43.74 -40.99
C ASP A 13 -22.26 43.00 -42.19
N ALA A 14 -21.59 41.88 -41.96
CA ALA A 14 -21.26 40.92 -43.03
C ALA A 14 -21.72 39.51 -42.64
N LYS A 15 -22.89 39.13 -43.17
CA LYS A 15 -23.38 37.74 -43.23
C LYS A 15 -22.64 36.94 -44.33
N PRO A 16 -22.58 35.60 -44.21
CA PRO A 16 -21.81 34.74 -45.09
C PRO A 16 -22.52 34.46 -46.43
N ARG A 17 -21.73 34.36 -47.51
CA ARG A 17 -22.19 33.87 -48.81
C ARG A 17 -22.30 32.34 -48.79
N ALA A 18 -23.49 31.86 -49.14
CA ALA A 18 -23.68 30.52 -49.68
C ALA A 18 -23.34 30.55 -51.18
N ASP A 19 -22.70 29.50 -51.67
CA ASP A 19 -22.85 29.11 -53.07
C ASP A 19 -23.06 27.60 -53.17
N THR A 20 -24.05 27.30 -53.96
CA THR A 20 -24.73 26.03 -54.20
C THR A 20 -23.92 25.08 -55.08
N ALA A 21 -23.89 23.80 -54.73
CA ALA A 21 -23.71 22.71 -55.68
C ALA A 21 -24.79 21.65 -55.43
N GLU A 22 -25.80 21.65 -56.29
CA GLU A 22 -26.87 20.66 -56.35
C GLU A 22 -26.39 19.31 -56.93
N LEU A 23 -26.74 18.25 -56.20
CA LEU A 23 -27.41 17.01 -56.63
C LEU A 23 -26.90 16.24 -57.86
N ARG A 24 -26.45 15.00 -57.59
CA ARG A 24 -27.09 13.79 -58.16
C ARG A 24 -27.20 12.65 -57.14
N SER A 25 -28.45 12.31 -56.86
CA SER A 25 -28.95 11.16 -56.09
C SER A 25 -28.76 9.83 -56.82
N ALA A 26 -28.70 8.72 -56.07
CA ALA A 26 -29.70 7.64 -56.08
C ALA A 26 -29.12 6.34 -55.47
N GLY A 27 -29.84 5.73 -54.52
CA GLY A 27 -29.52 4.39 -54.06
C GLY A 27 -30.00 3.97 -52.67
N ALA A 28 -31.11 4.53 -52.16
CA ALA A 28 -31.85 3.93 -51.06
C ALA A 28 -33.32 3.94 -51.44
N GLU A 29 -33.97 2.78 -51.46
CA GLU A 29 -35.43 2.61 -51.30
C GLU A 29 -35.80 1.11 -51.12
N PRO A 30 -37.01 0.77 -50.63
CA PRO A 30 -37.16 0.00 -49.38
C PRO A 30 -38.15 -1.19 -49.54
N ARG A 31 -38.80 -1.59 -48.41
CA ARG A 31 -40.13 -2.28 -48.30
C ARG A 31 -40.08 -3.80 -48.11
N ALA A 32 -40.97 -4.49 -47.41
CA ALA A 32 -41.83 -4.30 -46.24
C ALA A 32 -42.38 -5.71 -45.87
N GLU A 33 -42.84 -5.86 -44.62
CA GLU A 33 -43.86 -6.77 -44.09
C GLU A 33 -44.11 -8.17 -44.68
N ASN A 34 -44.08 -9.16 -43.78
CA ASN A 34 -45.17 -10.13 -43.64
C ASN A 34 -45.23 -10.65 -42.18
N ALA A 35 -46.34 -10.35 -41.50
CA ALA A 35 -46.91 -11.10 -40.38
C ALA A 35 -48.03 -12.00 -40.97
N GLU A 36 -48.54 -13.12 -40.44
CA GLU A 36 -48.77 -13.72 -39.12
C GLU A 36 -49.02 -15.27 -39.32
N PRO A 37 -49.73 -16.04 -38.46
CA PRO A 37 -49.50 -16.40 -37.06
C PRO A 37 -49.47 -17.94 -36.85
N ARG A 38 -49.01 -18.43 -35.68
CA ARG A 38 -49.61 -19.62 -35.04
C ARG A 38 -49.62 -19.51 -33.51
N ALA A 39 -50.84 -19.74 -32.99
CA ALA A 39 -51.34 -19.82 -31.62
C ALA A 39 -50.47 -20.66 -30.66
N ASP A 40 -50.20 -20.21 -29.44
CA ASP A 40 -51.06 -20.16 -28.24
C ASP A 40 -51.17 -21.53 -27.54
N THR A 41 -50.59 -21.66 -26.34
CA THR A 41 -51.29 -22.10 -25.11
C THR A 41 -50.34 -22.29 -23.90
N ALA A 42 -50.72 -21.61 -22.82
CA ALA A 42 -50.75 -22.06 -21.42
C ALA A 42 -49.46 -22.18 -20.56
N GLU A 43 -49.19 -21.08 -19.84
CA GLU A 43 -49.21 -20.95 -18.36
C GLU A 43 -48.38 -21.84 -17.39
N PRO A 44 -48.09 -21.30 -16.17
CA PRO A 44 -46.91 -21.65 -15.37
C PRO A 44 -47.21 -22.68 -14.27
N ARG A 45 -46.16 -23.35 -13.76
CA ARG A 45 -46.26 -24.09 -12.50
C ARG A 45 -45.12 -23.69 -11.55
N ALA A 46 -45.51 -22.93 -10.53
CA ALA A 46 -44.78 -22.85 -9.29
C ALA A 46 -44.89 -24.20 -8.56
N GLU A 47 -43.78 -24.69 -8.00
CA GLU A 47 -43.86 -25.60 -6.86
C GLU A 47 -42.63 -25.41 -5.96
N ASN A 48 -42.87 -24.67 -4.87
CA ASN A 48 -42.11 -24.81 -3.64
C ASN A 48 -42.20 -26.26 -3.17
N ALA A 49 -41.06 -26.91 -2.92
CA ALA A 49 -41.02 -28.09 -2.06
C ALA A 49 -39.66 -28.18 -1.36
N GLU A 50 -39.64 -27.75 -0.09
CA GLU A 50 -38.71 -28.31 0.90
C GLU A 50 -38.91 -29.83 0.99
N PRO A 51 -37.85 -30.60 1.33
CA PRO A 51 -38.04 -31.84 2.05
C PRO A 51 -37.53 -31.68 3.49
N ARG A 52 -38.47 -31.67 4.44
CA ARG A 52 -38.24 -32.11 5.83
C ARG A 52 -38.67 -33.57 5.97
N SER A 53 -37.74 -34.45 6.33
CA SER A 53 -37.93 -35.56 7.28
C SER A 53 -36.55 -36.19 7.53
N ASP A 54 -35.86 -35.87 8.62
CA ASP A 54 -36.00 -36.39 9.99
C ASP A 54 -35.35 -37.77 10.22
N ARG A 55 -34.35 -37.72 11.11
CA ARG A 55 -33.73 -38.74 11.98
C ARG A 55 -33.41 -40.16 11.47
N GLY A 56 -32.10 -40.44 11.49
CA GLY A 56 -31.55 -41.40 12.46
C GLY A 56 -30.74 -42.57 11.89
N ALA A 57 -29.40 -42.47 11.94
CA ALA A 57 -28.49 -43.54 12.37
C ALA A 57 -27.04 -43.05 12.20
N GLY A 58 -26.25 -43.19 13.25
CA GLY A 58 -24.96 -42.52 13.41
C GLY A 58 -23.83 -43.02 12.54
N PHE A 59 -22.83 -42.15 12.37
CA PHE A 59 -21.47 -42.58 12.09
C PHE A 59 -20.45 -41.58 12.65
N LYS A 60 -19.82 -42.02 13.75
CA LYS A 60 -18.41 -41.90 14.12
C LYS A 60 -17.71 -40.56 13.85
N LEU A 61 -17.48 -39.86 14.96
CA LEU A 61 -16.47 -38.84 15.19
C LEU A 61 -15.10 -39.29 14.66
N ALA A 62 -14.65 -38.73 13.54
CA ALA A 62 -13.28 -38.85 13.06
C ALA A 62 -12.55 -37.54 13.41
N THR A 63 -11.89 -37.58 14.55
CA THR A 63 -10.92 -36.60 15.04
C THR A 63 -9.77 -36.49 14.03
N PHE A 64 -9.71 -35.42 13.22
CA PHE A 64 -8.46 -35.05 12.55
C PHE A 64 -7.72 -34.06 13.44
N GLY A 65 -6.68 -34.59 14.09
CA GLY A 65 -5.80 -33.84 14.95
C GLY A 65 -5.05 -32.76 14.16
N ALA A 66 -5.16 -31.54 14.65
CA ALA A 66 -4.20 -30.49 14.37
C ALA A 66 -2.85 -30.92 14.96
N VAL A 67 -1.87 -31.22 14.11
CA VAL A 67 -0.48 -31.36 14.54
C VAL A 67 0.07 -29.95 14.73
N VAL A 68 -0.14 -29.39 15.91
CA VAL A 68 0.61 -28.25 16.40
C VAL A 68 1.89 -28.80 17.02
N VAL A 69 3.02 -28.57 16.36
CA VAL A 69 4.33 -28.80 16.99
C VAL A 69 4.59 -27.62 17.93
N VAL A 70 4.25 -27.80 19.21
CA VAL A 70 4.68 -26.91 20.29
C VAL A 70 6.09 -27.34 20.70
N VAL A 71 7.08 -26.46 20.50
CA VAL A 71 8.38 -26.55 21.17
C VAL A 71 8.62 -25.24 21.93
N LEU A 72 8.53 -25.35 23.25
CA LEU A 72 8.83 -24.36 24.29
C LEU A 72 9.44 -25.19 25.44
N PHE A 73 10.45 -24.83 26.23
CA PHE A 73 11.37 -23.70 26.42
C PHE A 73 12.60 -24.30 27.15
N ALA A 74 13.81 -23.75 26.99
CA ALA A 74 14.84 -23.85 28.03
C ALA A 74 15.85 -22.70 27.88
N GLY A 75 15.92 -21.82 28.89
CA GLY A 75 17.06 -20.91 29.03
C GLY A 75 16.82 -19.53 29.61
N TYR A 76 16.08 -19.38 30.73
CA TYR A 76 16.32 -18.22 31.60
C TYR A 76 15.99 -18.52 33.07
N GLY A 77 16.99 -18.37 33.94
CA GLY A 77 16.79 -17.96 35.33
C GLY A 77 17.10 -18.98 36.44
N ILE A 78 18.39 -19.21 36.74
CA ILE A 78 18.83 -19.47 38.13
C ILE A 78 20.19 -18.77 38.32
N GLY A 79 20.29 -17.85 39.27
CA GLY A 79 21.60 -17.28 39.63
C GLY A 79 21.60 -15.92 40.35
N ARG A 80 20.75 -15.71 41.35
CA ARG A 80 21.02 -14.73 42.41
C ARG A 80 20.84 -15.42 43.74
N LEU A 81 21.94 -15.62 44.47
CA LEU A 81 22.03 -15.57 45.92
C LEU A 81 23.49 -15.81 46.36
N ASN A 82 23.88 -15.07 47.40
CA ASN A 82 25.03 -15.23 48.30
C ASN A 82 26.40 -14.67 47.87
N ASN A 83 26.58 -13.39 48.19
CA ASN A 83 27.85 -12.91 48.77
C ASN A 83 27.89 -13.32 50.24
N SER A 84 28.96 -14.00 50.66
CA SER A 84 29.66 -13.80 51.95
C SER A 84 30.89 -14.71 52.05
N VAL A 85 31.91 -14.16 52.71
CA VAL A 85 33.09 -14.78 53.34
C VAL A 85 34.42 -14.66 52.58
N ASP A 86 35.28 -13.90 53.25
CA ASP A 86 36.70 -13.60 53.08
C ASP A 86 37.62 -14.79 52.79
N ARG A 87 38.63 -14.55 51.93
CA ARG A 87 40.04 -14.62 52.34
C ARG A 87 41.04 -14.13 51.27
N THR A 88 41.67 -12.99 51.60
CA THR A 88 43.13 -12.72 51.60
C THR A 88 43.99 -12.82 50.32
N ARG A 89 44.75 -11.71 50.11
CA ARG A 89 46.09 -11.54 49.47
C ARG A 89 46.11 -11.52 47.93
N SER A 90 46.73 -10.58 47.21
CA SER A 90 47.66 -9.47 47.53
C SER A 90 47.59 -8.41 46.42
N ALA A 91 47.86 -7.15 46.78
CA ALA A 91 48.01 -5.95 45.95
C ALA A 91 49.38 -5.91 45.20
N PRO A 92 49.84 -4.82 44.51
CA PRO A 92 49.21 -3.51 44.24
C PRO A 92 49.39 -2.88 42.82
N ALA A 93 48.57 -1.83 42.59
CA ALA A 93 48.66 -0.52 41.87
C ALA A 93 49.99 -0.09 41.16
N PRO A 94 50.03 0.91 40.22
CA PRO A 94 49.46 2.28 40.32
C PRO A 94 48.70 2.80 39.05
N THR A 95 47.56 3.49 39.18
CA THR A 95 47.29 4.96 39.26
C THR A 95 47.67 5.89 38.09
N GLN A 96 46.63 6.66 37.69
CA GLN A 96 46.61 8.06 37.22
C GLN A 96 47.08 8.36 35.78
N GLN A 97 46.57 9.33 35.04
CA GLN A 97 45.80 10.55 35.33
C GLN A 97 45.17 11.10 34.02
N GLN A 98 44.28 12.08 34.18
CA GLN A 98 43.49 12.76 33.16
C GLN A 98 44.25 13.94 32.50
N ALA A 99 43.96 14.15 31.21
CA ALA A 99 43.95 15.41 30.42
C ALA A 99 45.24 16.23 30.18
N THR A 100 45.46 16.59 28.92
CA THR A 100 45.77 17.98 28.45
C THR A 100 45.67 18.07 26.92
N ALA A 101 45.31 19.26 26.45
CA ALA A 101 45.16 19.67 25.05
C ALA A 101 46.52 20.05 24.41
N GLY A 102 46.59 20.06 23.06
CA GLY A 102 47.72 20.66 22.34
C GLY A 102 47.65 20.45 20.82
N ALA A 103 47.80 21.54 20.07
CA ALA A 103 47.68 21.67 18.63
C ALA A 103 49.01 21.47 17.86
N HIS A 104 48.94 21.64 16.52
CA HIS A 104 50.00 21.67 15.48
C HIS A 104 50.45 20.29 14.96
N GLY A 105 50.70 20.03 13.68
CA GLY A 105 50.81 20.81 12.44
C GLY A 105 51.82 20.11 11.49
N HIS A 106 51.62 20.18 10.17
CA HIS A 106 52.49 19.68 9.06
C HIS A 106 52.65 18.14 8.97
N GLY A 107 52.60 17.44 7.82
CA GLY A 107 52.74 17.78 6.40
C GLY A 107 53.66 16.71 5.76
N THR A 108 53.33 16.24 4.54
CA THR A 108 54.11 15.44 3.54
C THR A 108 53.62 14.01 3.20
N THR A 109 53.22 13.85 1.94
CA THR A 109 53.20 12.64 1.05
C THR A 109 54.62 12.34 0.53
N PRO A 110 54.96 11.26 -0.26
CA PRO A 110 54.14 10.23 -0.96
C PRO A 110 54.70 8.76 -0.93
N GLY A 111 53.96 7.79 -1.48
CA GLY A 111 54.57 6.60 -2.12
C GLY A 111 53.84 5.25 -2.00
N ALA A 112 53.41 4.72 -3.17
CA ALA A 112 53.24 3.31 -3.59
C ALA A 112 52.58 2.31 -2.61
N GLY A 113 51.49 1.61 -2.92
CA GLY A 113 51.03 1.08 -4.20
C GLY A 113 50.89 -0.45 -4.06
N THR A 114 49.67 -0.95 -3.93
CA THR A 114 49.28 -2.34 -4.26
C THR A 114 47.77 -2.37 -4.46
N GLY A 115 47.36 -2.86 -5.63
CA GLY A 115 45.96 -3.02 -5.97
C GLY A 115 45.29 -4.11 -5.14
N ALA A 116 44.03 -3.86 -4.80
CA ALA A 116 43.04 -4.89 -4.52
C ALA A 116 41.69 -4.33 -4.94
N ASP A 117 41.01 -5.10 -5.77
CA ASP A 117 39.64 -4.94 -6.27
C ASP A 117 38.72 -4.31 -5.22
N ALA A 118 38.26 -3.09 -5.47
CA ALA A 118 37.12 -2.53 -4.76
C ALA A 118 35.86 -3.17 -5.37
N GLY A 119 35.55 -4.38 -4.89
CA GLY A 119 34.23 -4.97 -5.07
C GLY A 119 33.21 -3.97 -4.54
N THR A 120 32.44 -3.39 -5.46
CA THR A 120 31.25 -2.62 -5.14
C THR A 120 30.29 -3.55 -4.43
N THR A 121 30.28 -3.50 -3.10
CA THR A 121 29.22 -4.11 -2.29
C THR A 121 27.90 -3.50 -2.74
N PRO A 122 26.91 -4.29 -3.18
CA PRO A 122 25.56 -3.79 -3.37
C PRO A 122 25.12 -3.17 -2.04
N HIS A 123 24.76 -1.88 -2.06
CA HIS A 123 24.03 -1.30 -0.95
C HIS A 123 22.66 -1.97 -0.92
N ASP A 124 22.46 -2.87 0.05
CA ASP A 124 21.16 -3.43 0.34
C ASP A 124 20.30 -2.34 1.00
N ASP A 125 19.49 -1.65 0.19
CA ASP A 125 18.44 -0.73 0.63
C ASP A 125 17.25 -1.53 1.22
N THR A 126 17.51 -2.55 2.04
CA THR A 126 16.48 -3.30 2.77
C THR A 126 16.09 -2.52 4.00
N GLY A 127 15.37 -1.43 3.78
CA GLY A 127 14.93 -0.48 4.81
C GLY A 127 13.81 -0.99 5.71
N ALA A 128 13.88 -2.20 6.25
CA ALA A 128 13.08 -2.58 7.41
C ALA A 128 14.02 -2.84 8.57
N ALA A 129 13.75 -2.27 9.75
CA ALA A 129 14.34 -2.82 10.96
C ALA A 129 13.93 -4.30 11.01
N PRO A 130 14.87 -5.26 11.12
CA PRO A 130 14.55 -6.68 11.03
C PRO A 130 13.49 -7.04 12.08
N HIS A 131 12.38 -7.60 11.61
CA HIS A 131 11.29 -8.04 12.47
C HIS A 131 10.68 -9.33 11.93
N LEU A 132 10.15 -10.15 12.83
CA LEU A 132 9.59 -11.46 12.52
C LEU A 132 8.07 -11.37 12.49
N HIS A 133 7.45 -11.85 11.41
CA HIS A 133 6.01 -12.11 11.37
C HIS A 133 5.73 -13.41 12.13
N ASN A 134 5.00 -13.28 13.23
CA ASN A 134 4.56 -14.42 14.02
C ASN A 134 3.32 -15.06 13.34
N PRO A 135 3.10 -16.37 13.53
CA PRO A 135 1.97 -17.09 12.93
C PRO A 135 0.58 -16.59 13.37
N ASP A 136 0.51 -15.81 14.44
CA ASP A 136 -0.72 -15.20 14.99
C ASP A 136 -0.99 -13.79 14.42
N GLY A 137 -0.23 -13.37 13.40
CA GLY A 137 -0.34 -12.05 12.79
C GLY A 137 0.33 -10.94 13.59
N THR A 138 0.98 -11.25 14.71
CA THR A 138 1.78 -10.29 15.47
C THR A 138 3.20 -10.18 14.92
N VAL A 139 3.94 -9.15 15.33
CA VAL A 139 5.34 -8.94 14.89
C VAL A 139 6.25 -8.82 16.10
N THR A 140 7.37 -9.55 16.08
CA THR A 140 8.45 -9.42 17.07
C THR A 140 9.57 -8.57 16.49
N GLN A 141 9.88 -7.42 17.10
CA GLN A 141 11.04 -6.61 16.69
C GLN A 141 12.35 -7.26 17.14
N VAL A 142 13.32 -7.38 16.23
CA VAL A 142 14.69 -7.76 16.57
C VAL A 142 15.45 -6.49 16.93
N ALA A 143 15.92 -6.37 18.17
CA ALA A 143 16.70 -5.21 18.60
C ALA A 143 18.07 -5.21 17.91
N GLY A 144 18.24 -4.36 16.88
CA GLY A 144 19.50 -4.14 16.17
C GLY A 144 19.99 -2.70 16.30
N SER A 145 21.20 -2.53 16.83
CA SER A 145 21.91 -1.25 16.95
C SER A 145 22.34 -0.71 15.58
N GLY A 146 21.98 0.54 15.26
CA GLY A 146 22.53 1.30 14.12
C GLY A 146 21.46 1.82 13.16
N VAL A 147 21.01 3.06 13.37
CA VAL A 147 20.07 3.77 12.50
C VAL A 147 20.85 4.41 11.35
N THR A 148 20.83 3.81 10.16
CA THR A 148 21.22 4.49 8.91
C THR A 148 20.28 4.12 7.76
N SER A 149 19.49 5.11 7.33
CA SER A 149 18.41 5.11 6.31
C SER A 149 17.12 4.35 6.68
N GLN A 150 16.07 5.09 7.05
CA GLN A 150 14.76 4.50 7.38
C GLN A 150 13.80 4.50 6.17
N ALA A 151 13.59 3.29 5.63
CA ALA A 151 12.29 2.66 5.37
C ALA A 151 11.25 3.32 4.46
N VAL A 152 11.65 3.83 3.29
CA VAL A 152 10.68 4.19 2.24
C VAL A 152 10.62 3.07 1.21
N GLY A 153 9.49 2.36 1.18
CA GLY A 153 9.23 1.28 0.22
C GLY A 153 8.59 1.79 -1.07
N GLY A 154 8.53 0.91 -2.08
CA GLY A 154 7.70 1.14 -3.26
C GLY A 154 8.23 2.16 -4.25
N LEU A 155 9.47 2.65 -4.10
CA LEU A 155 10.14 3.59 -5.03
C LEU A 155 10.95 2.89 -6.13
N ALA A 156 11.42 1.68 -5.89
CA ALA A 156 12.23 0.91 -6.84
C ALA A 156 11.42 -0.22 -7.49
N LEU A 157 11.78 -0.54 -8.74
CA LEU A 157 11.33 -1.75 -9.43
C LEU A 157 12.01 -3.02 -8.86
N THR A 158 13.24 -2.86 -8.36
CA THR A 158 14.08 -3.94 -7.86
C THR A 158 14.61 -3.58 -6.48
N ALA A 159 14.47 -4.51 -5.52
CA ALA A 159 15.06 -4.44 -4.18
C ALA A 159 15.17 -5.85 -3.62
N SER A 160 16.10 -6.10 -2.70
CA SER A 160 16.28 -7.41 -2.04
C SER A 160 16.48 -8.58 -3.02
N GLY A 161 17.08 -8.33 -4.20
CA GLY A 161 17.25 -9.34 -5.26
C GLY A 161 15.94 -9.73 -5.98
N LEU A 162 14.84 -9.03 -5.72
CA LEU A 162 13.52 -9.24 -6.32
C LEU A 162 13.19 -8.09 -7.27
N THR A 163 12.55 -8.40 -8.40
CA THR A 163 12.17 -7.41 -9.42
C THR A 163 10.70 -7.54 -9.79
N LEU A 164 9.98 -6.42 -9.73
CA LEU A 164 8.61 -6.29 -10.22
C LEU A 164 8.62 -6.08 -11.74
N GLN A 165 8.03 -7.00 -12.48
CA GLN A 165 7.95 -6.96 -13.94
C GLN A 165 6.50 -6.73 -14.38
N PRO A 166 6.10 -5.50 -14.72
CA PRO A 166 4.75 -5.23 -15.22
C PRO A 166 4.58 -5.80 -16.64
N GLY A 167 3.34 -6.14 -16.99
CA GLY A 167 2.91 -6.33 -18.37
C GLY A 167 2.65 -4.97 -19.04
N LYS A 168 1.37 -4.64 -19.24
CA LYS A 168 0.98 -3.32 -19.77
C LYS A 168 0.96 -2.28 -18.65
N VAL A 169 1.52 -1.12 -18.93
CA VAL A 169 1.53 0.05 -18.01
C VAL A 169 0.74 1.25 -18.53
N LEU A 170 0.20 1.17 -19.76
CA LEU A 170 -0.69 2.18 -20.32
C LEU A 170 -2.15 1.76 -20.15
N PHE A 171 -2.95 2.67 -19.60
CA PHE A 171 -4.37 2.47 -19.33
C PHE A 171 -5.21 3.58 -19.98
N PRO A 172 -6.37 3.26 -20.56
CA PRO A 172 -7.40 4.24 -20.89
C PRO A 172 -8.17 4.64 -19.63
N ALA A 173 -8.47 5.93 -19.49
CA ALA A 173 -9.25 6.46 -18.38
C ALA A 173 -10.65 5.82 -18.31
N GLY A 174 -11.07 5.44 -17.09
CA GLY A 174 -12.43 4.97 -16.78
C GLY A 174 -12.79 3.59 -17.32
N ARG A 175 -11.86 2.85 -17.94
CA ARG A 175 -12.13 1.51 -18.48
C ARG A 175 -11.37 0.44 -17.72
N ALA A 176 -12.09 -0.61 -17.31
CA ALA A 176 -11.49 -1.78 -16.69
C ALA A 176 -10.57 -2.51 -17.68
N GLN A 177 -9.34 -2.80 -17.26
CA GLN A 177 -8.40 -3.63 -17.98
C GLN A 177 -7.56 -4.47 -17.01
N PRO A 178 -7.14 -5.69 -17.42
CA PRO A 178 -6.31 -6.51 -16.56
C PRO A 178 -4.92 -5.87 -16.39
N PHE A 179 -4.58 -5.50 -15.15
CA PHE A 179 -3.20 -5.24 -14.78
C PHE A 179 -2.54 -6.58 -14.44
N ARG A 180 -1.44 -6.89 -15.13
CA ARG A 180 -0.69 -8.13 -14.97
C ARG A 180 0.75 -7.82 -14.66
N PHE A 181 1.36 -8.59 -13.78
CA PHE A 181 2.78 -8.48 -13.45
C PHE A 181 3.33 -9.79 -12.91
N ARG A 182 4.65 -9.92 -12.87
CA ARG A 182 5.36 -10.99 -12.14
C ARG A 182 6.32 -10.36 -11.14
N VAL A 183 6.64 -11.09 -10.08
CA VAL A 183 7.84 -10.84 -9.29
C VAL A 183 8.86 -11.90 -9.66
N THR A 184 10.08 -11.48 -9.93
CA THR A 184 11.18 -12.37 -10.34
C THR A 184 12.35 -12.22 -9.39
N GLY A 185 13.05 -13.33 -9.14
CA GLY A 185 14.30 -13.35 -8.40
C GLY A 185 15.52 -13.35 -9.33
N ALA A 186 16.63 -13.91 -8.85
CA ALA A 186 17.86 -14.06 -9.61
C ALA A 186 17.63 -14.72 -10.98
N ALA A 187 18.35 -14.24 -12.00
CA ALA A 187 18.28 -14.71 -13.38
C ALA A 187 16.85 -14.69 -14.01
N GLY A 188 15.92 -13.91 -13.44
CA GLY A 188 14.55 -13.79 -13.97
C GLY A 188 13.60 -14.92 -13.58
N ALA A 189 13.99 -15.80 -12.66
CA ALA A 189 13.13 -16.89 -12.19
C ALA A 189 11.86 -16.33 -11.51
N PRO A 190 10.65 -16.79 -11.87
CA PRO A 190 9.42 -16.31 -11.26
C PRO A 190 9.33 -16.74 -9.79
N ILE A 191 8.89 -15.83 -8.93
CA ILE A 191 8.54 -16.13 -7.55
C ILE A 191 7.09 -16.61 -7.51
N THR A 192 6.86 -17.79 -6.93
CA THR A 192 5.54 -18.43 -6.84
C THR A 192 5.18 -18.84 -5.41
N THR A 193 5.98 -18.45 -4.41
CA THR A 193 5.74 -18.79 -3.01
C THR A 193 5.87 -17.52 -2.17
N TYR A 194 4.81 -17.24 -1.41
CA TYR A 194 4.64 -16.03 -0.64
C TYR A 194 4.07 -16.39 0.72
N ALA A 195 4.50 -15.68 1.76
CA ALA A 195 3.83 -15.76 3.05
C ALA A 195 2.48 -15.05 2.98
N ILE A 196 1.52 -15.51 3.77
CA ILE A 196 0.23 -14.83 3.94
C ILE A 196 0.39 -13.79 5.05
N VAL A 197 0.18 -12.52 4.70
CA VAL A 197 0.16 -11.38 5.63
C VAL A 197 -1.19 -10.69 5.42
N HIS A 198 -1.94 -10.43 6.49
CA HIS A 198 -3.30 -9.88 6.42
C HIS A 198 -4.21 -10.68 5.45
N ASP A 199 -4.27 -12.00 5.65
CA ASP A 199 -5.04 -12.97 4.83
C ASP A 199 -4.70 -13.01 3.32
N LYS A 200 -3.70 -12.25 2.87
CA LYS A 200 -3.33 -12.17 1.45
C LYS A 200 -1.84 -12.43 1.25
N PRO A 201 -1.47 -13.03 0.10
CA PRO A 201 -0.07 -13.20 -0.26
C PRO A 201 0.59 -11.90 -0.77
N LEU A 202 -0.20 -10.92 -1.20
CA LEU A 202 0.27 -9.65 -1.76
C LEU A 202 -0.80 -8.57 -1.63
N HIS A 203 -0.38 -7.38 -1.21
CA HIS A 203 -1.17 -6.15 -1.26
C HIS A 203 -0.69 -5.28 -2.41
N LEU A 204 -1.62 -4.80 -3.23
CA LEU A 204 -1.33 -3.88 -4.34
C LEU A 204 -2.01 -2.54 -4.06
N VAL A 205 -1.21 -1.52 -3.81
CA VAL A 205 -1.69 -0.13 -3.72
C VAL A 205 -1.49 0.55 -5.06
N VAL A 206 -2.55 1.17 -5.60
CA VAL A 206 -2.48 1.99 -6.81
C VAL A 206 -3.00 3.38 -6.49
N VAL A 207 -2.23 4.42 -6.83
CA VAL A 207 -2.54 5.81 -6.45
C VAL A 207 -1.97 6.78 -7.49
N ARG A 208 -2.64 7.91 -7.75
CA ARG A 208 -2.04 8.97 -8.59
C ARG A 208 -0.84 9.59 -7.90
N ARG A 209 0.08 10.15 -8.69
CA ARG A 209 1.24 10.91 -8.19
C ARG A 209 0.86 12.14 -7.37
N ASP A 210 -0.35 12.68 -7.55
CA ASP A 210 -0.92 13.73 -6.69
C ASP A 210 -1.70 13.20 -5.48
N LEU A 211 -1.56 11.91 -5.18
CA LEU A 211 -2.15 11.21 -4.03
C LEU A 211 -3.69 11.21 -4.01
N THR A 212 -4.31 11.34 -5.20
CA THR A 212 -5.73 11.07 -5.41
C THR A 212 -5.94 9.70 -6.07
N GLY A 213 -7.19 9.25 -6.21
CA GLY A 213 -7.51 8.01 -6.93
C GLY A 213 -6.90 6.74 -6.33
N PHE A 214 -6.75 6.70 -5.00
CA PHE A 214 -6.22 5.56 -4.25
C PHE A 214 -7.10 4.31 -4.40
N GLN A 215 -6.46 3.16 -4.56
CA GLN A 215 -7.06 1.83 -4.56
C GLN A 215 -6.15 0.88 -3.78
N HIS A 216 -6.75 0.07 -2.91
CA HIS A 216 -6.09 -1.02 -2.19
C HIS A 216 -6.66 -2.35 -2.68
N LEU A 217 -5.83 -3.12 -3.37
CA LEU A 217 -6.24 -4.25 -4.20
C LEU A 217 -5.49 -5.52 -3.80
N HIS A 218 -6.10 -6.67 -4.09
CA HIS A 218 -5.54 -7.99 -3.81
C HIS A 218 -5.57 -8.83 -5.07
N PRO A 219 -4.54 -8.74 -5.94
CA PRO A 219 -4.48 -9.54 -7.16
C PRO A 219 -4.39 -11.03 -6.82
N THR A 220 -4.77 -11.88 -7.78
CA THR A 220 -4.59 -13.33 -7.67
C THR A 220 -3.41 -13.78 -8.53
N MET A 221 -2.73 -14.83 -8.10
CA MET A 221 -1.58 -15.38 -8.80
C MET A 221 -1.95 -16.68 -9.52
N ALA A 222 -1.59 -16.77 -10.79
CA ALA A 222 -1.62 -18.03 -11.55
C ALA A 222 -0.43 -18.93 -11.18
N PRO A 223 -0.48 -20.25 -11.47
CA PRO A 223 0.61 -21.18 -11.15
C PRO A 223 1.98 -20.81 -11.75
N ASP A 224 2.02 -20.00 -12.80
CA ASP A 224 3.24 -19.53 -13.47
C ASP A 224 3.84 -18.26 -12.84
N GLY A 225 3.31 -17.81 -11.70
CA GLY A 225 3.75 -16.60 -11.00
C GLY A 225 3.15 -15.29 -11.52
N THR A 226 2.23 -15.35 -12.50
CA THR A 226 1.56 -14.15 -13.00
C THR A 226 0.48 -13.68 -12.04
N TRP A 227 0.65 -12.48 -11.50
CA TRP A 227 -0.38 -11.77 -10.76
C TRP A 227 -1.31 -11.05 -11.72
N SER A 228 -2.61 -11.00 -11.40
CA SER A 228 -3.60 -10.32 -12.22
C SER A 228 -4.74 -9.72 -11.39
N ILE A 229 -5.21 -8.55 -11.80
CA ILE A 229 -6.43 -7.91 -11.27
C ILE A 229 -7.06 -7.04 -12.35
N ASP A 230 -8.39 -6.98 -12.39
CA ASP A 230 -9.10 -6.01 -13.23
C ASP A 230 -8.98 -4.62 -12.60
N LEU A 231 -8.23 -3.75 -13.25
CA LEU A 231 -7.91 -2.42 -12.77
C LEU A 231 -8.67 -1.38 -13.59
N THR A 232 -9.40 -0.50 -12.90
CA THR A 232 -10.02 0.67 -13.52
C THR A 232 -9.38 1.93 -12.93
N LEU A 233 -8.69 2.71 -13.77
CA LEU A 233 -8.13 3.99 -13.37
C LEU A 233 -9.02 5.10 -13.95
N ALA A 234 -9.81 5.75 -13.09
CA ALA A 234 -10.90 6.62 -13.52
C ALA A 234 -10.41 7.87 -14.28
N GLU A 235 -9.30 8.46 -13.83
CA GLU A 235 -8.85 9.78 -14.26
C GLU A 235 -7.49 9.72 -14.98
N PRO A 236 -7.22 10.60 -15.95
CA PRO A 236 -5.90 10.74 -16.55
C PRO A 236 -4.81 11.11 -15.53
N GLY A 237 -3.58 10.68 -15.80
CA GLY A 237 -2.41 11.04 -15.00
C GLY A 237 -1.40 9.91 -14.82
N SER A 238 -0.32 10.23 -14.12
CA SER A 238 0.67 9.24 -13.69
C SER A 238 0.24 8.62 -12.37
N TYR A 239 0.23 7.29 -12.32
CA TYR A 239 -0.08 6.49 -11.15
C TYR A 239 1.17 5.73 -10.69
N ARG A 240 1.26 5.46 -9.40
CA ARG A 240 2.19 4.50 -8.82
C ARG A 240 1.41 3.25 -8.42
N ALA A 241 1.85 2.10 -8.91
CA ALA A 241 1.45 0.79 -8.39
C ALA A 241 2.55 0.28 -7.48
N ILE A 242 2.19 -0.12 -6.27
CA ILE A 242 3.10 -0.55 -5.20
C ILE A 242 2.66 -1.93 -4.74
N ALA A 243 3.53 -2.93 -4.90
CA ALA A 243 3.31 -4.28 -4.43
C ALA A 243 4.07 -4.48 -3.11
N ASP A 244 3.33 -4.78 -2.04
CA ASP A 244 3.85 -5.09 -0.71
C ASP A 244 3.60 -6.57 -0.40
N PHE A 245 4.66 -7.32 -0.15
CA PHE A 245 4.59 -8.78 -0.01
C PHE A 245 5.83 -9.34 0.72
N THR A 246 5.72 -10.60 1.13
CA THR A 246 6.83 -11.39 1.67
C THR A 246 7.04 -12.63 0.81
N ALA A 247 8.10 -12.64 0.00
CA ALA A 247 8.47 -13.80 -0.81
C ALA A 247 9.10 -14.89 0.06
N VAL A 248 8.96 -16.16 -0.32
CA VAL A 248 9.66 -17.27 0.32
C VAL A 248 10.67 -17.85 -0.68
N VAL A 249 11.95 -17.52 -0.50
CA VAL A 249 13.03 -17.92 -1.40
C VAL A 249 13.98 -18.85 -0.65
N GLY A 250 14.14 -20.10 -1.12
CA GLY A 250 14.97 -21.09 -0.42
C GLY A 250 14.53 -21.38 1.02
N GLY A 251 13.24 -21.20 1.33
CA GLY A 251 12.68 -21.33 2.68
C GLY A 251 12.88 -20.11 3.58
N GLN A 252 13.56 -19.05 3.11
CA GLN A 252 13.71 -17.79 3.83
C GLN A 252 12.63 -16.80 3.41
N GLN A 253 12.07 -16.08 4.39
CA GLN A 253 11.13 -14.99 4.13
C GLN A 253 11.88 -13.70 3.77
N THR A 254 11.52 -13.09 2.64
CA THR A 254 12.09 -11.84 2.14
C THR A 254 10.97 -10.82 1.96
N PRO A 255 10.75 -9.92 2.94
CA PRO A 255 9.81 -8.82 2.77
C PRO A 255 10.32 -7.84 1.71
N ALA A 256 9.42 -7.36 0.86
CA ALA A 256 9.73 -6.37 -0.16
C ALA A 256 8.52 -5.51 -0.50
N THR A 257 8.78 -4.23 -0.71
CA THR A 257 7.81 -3.27 -1.23
C THR A 257 8.37 -2.68 -2.52
N LEU A 258 7.87 -3.16 -3.66
CA LEU A 258 8.34 -2.76 -4.99
C LEU A 258 7.31 -1.88 -5.68
N GLY A 259 7.72 -1.02 -6.60
CA GLY A 259 6.76 -0.17 -7.31
C GLY A 259 7.11 0.10 -8.76
N VAL A 260 6.07 0.42 -9.51
CA VAL A 260 6.13 0.74 -10.93
C VAL A 260 5.15 1.86 -11.26
N ASP A 261 5.47 2.66 -12.27
CA ASP A 261 4.56 3.69 -12.75
C ASP A 261 3.59 3.13 -13.79
N LEU A 262 2.32 3.53 -13.67
CA LEU A 262 1.28 3.32 -14.66
C LEU A 262 0.90 4.68 -15.24
N THR A 263 0.55 4.72 -16.52
CA THR A 263 0.15 5.95 -17.23
C THR A 263 -1.28 5.82 -17.71
N VAL A 264 -2.13 6.76 -17.30
CA VAL A 264 -3.48 6.91 -17.85
C VAL A 264 -3.48 8.06 -18.84
N ALA A 265 -3.72 7.75 -20.11
CA ALA A 265 -3.73 8.75 -21.16
C ALA A 265 -4.91 9.74 -21.00
N GLY A 266 -4.63 11.02 -21.25
CA GLY A 266 -5.64 12.08 -21.24
C GLY A 266 -5.10 13.38 -20.66
N ASN A 267 -6.00 14.34 -20.44
CA ASN A 267 -5.66 15.65 -19.90
C ASN A 267 -5.49 15.57 -18.38
N TYR A 268 -4.24 15.43 -17.93
CA TYR A 268 -3.93 15.41 -16.51
C TYR A 268 -3.85 16.82 -15.93
N ALA A 269 -4.73 17.11 -14.96
CA ALA A 269 -4.67 18.30 -14.12
C ALA A 269 -4.36 17.87 -12.67
N PRO A 270 -3.13 18.09 -12.16
CA PRO A 270 -2.76 17.74 -10.79
C PRO A 270 -3.62 18.46 -9.76
N VAL A 271 -3.97 17.78 -8.68
CA VAL A 271 -4.72 18.35 -7.55
C VAL A 271 -3.81 18.51 -6.34
N SER A 272 -3.83 19.68 -5.69
CA SER A 272 -3.11 19.88 -4.43
C SER A 272 -3.73 19.05 -3.31
N LEU A 273 -2.89 18.46 -2.46
CA LEU A 273 -3.36 17.77 -1.26
C LEU A 273 -4.21 18.70 -0.37
N PRO A 274 -5.33 18.20 0.22
CA PRO A 274 -6.10 18.95 1.19
C PRO A 274 -5.26 19.41 2.38
N PRO A 275 -5.69 20.48 3.10
CA PRO A 275 -5.06 20.89 4.36
C PRO A 275 -4.99 19.73 5.37
N PRO A 276 -4.02 19.76 6.30
CA PRO A 276 -3.91 18.74 7.33
C PRO A 276 -5.14 18.73 8.24
N VAL A 277 -5.69 17.55 8.47
CA VAL A 277 -6.86 17.34 9.34
C VAL A 277 -6.71 16.03 10.10
N THR A 278 -7.19 16.00 11.34
CA THR A 278 -7.24 14.77 12.17
C THR A 278 -8.59 14.07 12.10
N GLU A 279 -9.57 14.65 11.42
CA GLU A 279 -10.91 14.10 11.21
C GLU A 279 -11.24 14.09 9.72
N ALA A 280 -11.84 12.99 9.25
CA ALA A 280 -12.32 12.81 7.89
C ALA A 280 -13.65 12.05 7.90
N THR A 281 -14.35 12.04 6.77
CA THR A 281 -15.58 11.27 6.60
C THR A 281 -15.42 10.24 5.50
N ALA A 282 -16.05 9.07 5.68
CA ALA A 282 -16.06 8.00 4.70
C ALA A 282 -17.38 7.25 4.76
N GLY A 283 -18.21 7.37 3.71
CA GLY A 283 -19.49 6.65 3.62
C GLY A 283 -20.45 6.88 4.80
N GLY A 284 -20.51 8.10 5.33
CA GLY A 284 -21.37 8.47 6.46
C GLY A 284 -20.75 8.26 7.85
N PHE A 285 -19.57 7.63 7.92
CA PHE A 285 -18.81 7.51 9.16
C PHE A 285 -17.88 8.70 9.36
N THR A 286 -17.70 9.12 10.62
CA THR A 286 -16.66 10.07 11.00
C THR A 286 -15.47 9.30 11.54
N VAL A 287 -14.29 9.51 10.95
CA VAL A 287 -13.04 8.85 11.34
C VAL A 287 -12.10 9.91 11.90
N GLN A 288 -11.58 9.70 13.11
CA GLN A 288 -10.47 10.47 13.65
C GLN A 288 -9.21 9.63 13.75
N TYR A 289 -8.07 10.30 13.65
CA TYR A 289 -6.83 9.76 14.19
C TYR A 289 -6.33 10.59 15.37
N ALA A 290 -5.70 9.93 16.34
CA ALA A 290 -4.97 10.56 17.44
C ALA A 290 -3.54 10.04 17.48
N GLY A 291 -2.59 10.94 17.74
CA GLY A 291 -1.16 10.66 17.72
C GLY A 291 -0.41 11.68 16.87
N THR A 292 0.91 11.75 17.06
CA THR A 292 1.78 12.66 16.31
C THR A 292 2.92 11.84 15.70
N PRO A 293 2.87 11.55 14.39
CA PRO A 293 3.97 10.89 13.70
C PRO A 293 5.27 11.67 13.90
N ARG A 294 6.38 10.96 14.14
CA ARG A 294 7.70 11.55 14.34
C ARG A 294 8.72 10.93 13.40
N ILE A 295 9.73 11.72 13.05
CA ILE A 295 10.84 11.28 12.21
C ILE A 295 11.68 10.26 12.98
N GLY A 296 11.99 9.13 12.35
CA GLY A 296 12.93 8.13 12.86
C GLY A 296 12.50 7.39 14.14
N THR A 297 11.32 7.72 14.70
CA THR A 297 10.83 7.16 15.95
C THR A 297 9.43 6.60 15.74
N THR A 298 9.25 5.32 16.05
CA THR A 298 7.96 4.66 15.98
C THR A 298 7.01 5.22 17.04
N GLN A 299 5.89 5.78 16.60
CA GLN A 299 4.83 6.36 17.44
C GLN A 299 3.51 5.62 17.22
N PRO A 300 2.66 5.51 18.25
CA PRO A 300 1.32 4.98 18.07
C PRO A 300 0.42 6.02 17.36
N LEU A 301 -0.39 5.55 16.44
CA LEU A 301 -1.48 6.28 15.79
C LEU A 301 -2.79 5.51 16.02
N LEU A 302 -3.76 6.14 16.68
CA LEU A 302 -5.04 5.52 17.02
C LEU A 302 -6.13 5.99 16.06
N MET A 303 -6.75 5.08 15.33
CA MET A 303 -7.86 5.35 14.42
C MET A 303 -9.18 5.02 15.11
N SER A 304 -10.07 6.00 15.28
CA SER A 304 -11.41 5.82 15.86
C SER A 304 -12.48 6.11 14.83
N VAL A 305 -13.50 5.24 14.76
CA VAL A 305 -14.62 5.38 13.81
C VAL A 305 -15.91 5.58 14.59
N ARG A 306 -16.68 6.59 14.23
CA ARG A 306 -18.03 6.84 14.73
C ARG A 306 -19.06 6.70 13.62
N GLY A 307 -20.18 6.07 13.95
CA GLY A 307 -21.35 5.98 13.09
C GLY A 307 -22.07 7.32 12.94
N PRO A 308 -23.06 7.41 12.03
CA PRO A 308 -23.90 8.59 11.85
C PRO A 308 -24.66 9.01 13.12
N ASP A 309 -24.88 8.09 14.06
CA ASP A 309 -25.51 8.33 15.36
C ASP A 309 -24.54 8.89 16.41
N GLY A 310 -23.28 9.14 16.04
CA GLY A 310 -22.23 9.66 16.92
C GLY A 310 -21.63 8.61 17.87
N LYS A 311 -22.05 7.34 17.80
CA LYS A 311 -21.50 6.27 18.65
C LYS A 311 -20.31 5.58 17.98
N PRO A 312 -19.43 4.90 18.74
CA PRO A 312 -18.38 4.07 18.15
C PRO A 312 -18.97 3.04 17.18
N ALA A 313 -18.40 2.95 15.98
CA ALA A 313 -18.80 1.95 15.00
C ALA A 313 -18.29 0.56 15.41
N ALA A 314 -19.11 -0.48 15.18
CA ALA A 314 -18.69 -1.85 15.35
C ALA A 314 -17.83 -2.27 14.14
N LEU A 315 -16.51 -2.20 14.29
CA LEU A 315 -15.57 -2.60 13.25
C LEU A 315 -15.52 -4.12 13.11
N GLU A 316 -15.47 -4.58 11.87
CA GLU A 316 -15.29 -5.98 11.51
C GLU A 316 -13.85 -6.22 11.04
N PRO A 317 -13.26 -7.40 11.31
CA PRO A 317 -12.03 -7.80 10.64
C PRO A 317 -12.26 -7.84 9.13
N TYR A 318 -11.37 -7.19 8.41
CA TYR A 318 -11.23 -7.25 6.96
C TYR A 318 -9.79 -7.64 6.70
N LEU A 319 -9.52 -8.69 5.91
CA LEU A 319 -8.15 -9.14 5.61
C LEU A 319 -7.31 -9.37 6.88
N GLY A 320 -7.87 -10.10 7.85
CA GLY A 320 -7.17 -10.44 9.09
C GLY A 320 -6.92 -9.28 10.07
N ALA A 321 -7.40 -8.06 9.81
CA ALA A 321 -7.21 -6.90 10.70
C ALA A 321 -8.47 -6.03 10.80
N TYR A 322 -8.61 -5.26 11.88
CA TYR A 322 -9.73 -4.32 12.07
C TYR A 322 -9.60 -3.01 11.26
N GLY A 323 -8.47 -2.84 10.57
CA GLY A 323 -8.28 -1.78 9.60
C GLY A 323 -6.89 -1.83 8.96
N HIS A 324 -6.75 -1.23 7.79
CA HIS A 324 -5.49 -1.10 7.06
C HIS A 324 -5.16 0.37 6.92
N LEU A 325 -3.94 0.75 7.24
CA LEU A 325 -3.46 2.11 7.07
C LEU A 325 -2.37 2.09 6.00
N VAL A 326 -2.54 2.87 4.94
CA VAL A 326 -1.50 3.13 3.95
C VAL A 326 -1.06 4.57 4.09
N VAL A 327 0.24 4.80 4.27
CA VAL A 327 0.81 6.14 4.45
C VAL A 327 1.80 6.41 3.32
N LEU A 328 1.55 7.46 2.56
CA LEU A 328 2.34 7.82 1.37
C LEU A 328 2.90 9.23 1.52
N ARG A 329 4.20 9.40 1.25
CA ARG A 329 4.84 10.73 1.26
C ARG A 329 4.49 11.53 0.00
N GLU A 330 4.16 12.81 0.18
CA GLU A 330 4.00 13.76 -0.93
C GLU A 330 5.32 13.96 -1.69
N GLY A 331 5.25 14.02 -3.02
CA GLY A 331 6.40 14.17 -3.91
C GLY A 331 6.82 12.85 -4.55
N ASP A 332 7.36 11.92 -3.77
CA ASP A 332 7.88 10.66 -4.30
C ASP A 332 6.91 9.47 -4.20
N VAL A 333 5.81 9.61 -3.46
CA VAL A 333 4.85 8.53 -3.19
C VAL A 333 5.53 7.38 -2.43
N GLY A 334 6.50 7.73 -1.58
CA GLY A 334 7.19 6.79 -0.73
C GLY A 334 6.23 6.07 0.21
N TYR A 335 6.16 4.74 0.11
CA TYR A 335 5.30 3.90 0.94
C TYR A 335 5.93 3.75 2.32
N VAL A 336 5.21 4.20 3.34
CA VAL A 336 5.60 4.02 4.74
C VAL A 336 4.86 2.80 5.26
N HIS A 337 5.62 1.76 5.56
CA HIS A 337 5.08 0.53 6.12
C HIS A 337 4.58 0.79 7.55
N VAL A 338 3.38 0.31 7.86
CA VAL A 338 2.75 0.44 9.18
C VAL A 338 2.10 -0.88 9.58
N HIS A 339 2.07 -1.14 10.88
CA HIS A 339 1.47 -2.36 11.41
C HIS A 339 0.28 -2.04 12.30
N PRO A 340 -0.88 -2.69 12.10
CA PRO A 340 -1.95 -2.67 13.08
C PRO A 340 -1.62 -3.55 14.28
N GLU A 341 -2.16 -3.22 15.46
CA GLU A 341 -2.32 -4.20 16.54
C GLU A 341 -3.46 -5.18 16.21
N ALA A 342 -3.39 -6.39 16.79
CA ALA A 342 -4.31 -7.49 16.51
C ALA A 342 -5.79 -7.17 16.76
N GLY A 343 -6.10 -6.20 17.63
CA GLY A 343 -7.47 -5.80 17.91
C GLY A 343 -7.59 -4.35 18.36
N PRO A 344 -8.82 -3.81 18.38
CA PRO A 344 -9.05 -2.44 18.81
C PRO A 344 -8.73 -2.25 20.30
N THR A 345 -7.96 -1.23 20.62
CA THR A 345 -7.74 -0.78 22.01
C THR A 345 -8.74 0.33 22.32
N GLY A 346 -9.70 0.07 23.24
CA GLY A 346 -10.71 1.07 23.60
C GLY A 346 -11.60 1.50 22.43
N GLY A 347 -11.84 0.60 21.46
CA GLY A 347 -12.60 0.87 20.24
C GLY A 347 -11.82 1.55 19.12
N ALA A 348 -10.53 1.83 19.31
CA ALA A 348 -9.65 2.40 18.29
C ALA A 348 -8.67 1.36 17.72
N VAL A 349 -8.43 1.38 16.42
CA VAL A 349 -7.39 0.55 15.77
C VAL A 349 -6.05 1.26 15.92
N LYS A 350 -5.07 0.59 16.55
CA LYS A 350 -3.75 1.18 16.79
C LYS A 350 -2.78 0.76 15.70
N PHE A 351 -2.06 1.72 15.15
CA PHE A 351 -0.96 1.52 14.22
C PHE A 351 0.35 2.03 14.81
N TRP A 352 1.45 1.41 14.41
CA TRP A 352 2.80 1.88 14.72
C TRP A 352 3.43 2.48 13.47
N LEU A 353 3.82 3.75 13.54
CA LEU A 353 4.33 4.53 12.40
C LEU A 353 5.61 5.26 12.79
N ALA A 354 6.66 5.13 11.97
CA ALA A 354 7.84 5.98 12.00
C ALA A 354 7.93 6.73 10.67
N ALA A 355 7.96 8.07 10.71
CA ALA A 355 8.09 8.84 9.48
C ALA A 355 9.56 8.82 8.98
N PRO A 356 9.81 8.59 7.68
CA PRO A 356 11.16 8.51 7.13
C PRO A 356 11.87 9.86 7.05
N GLY A 357 11.13 10.97 7.14
CA GLY A 357 11.67 12.32 7.07
C GLY A 357 10.58 13.38 7.23
N PRO A 358 10.95 14.67 7.21
CA PRO A 358 9.98 15.75 7.25
C PRO A 358 9.17 15.80 5.95
N GLY A 359 7.95 16.35 6.01
CA GLY A 359 7.11 16.55 4.83
C GLY A 359 5.64 16.30 5.09
N ARG A 360 4.87 16.34 4.00
CA ARG A 360 3.44 16.01 4.00
C ARG A 360 3.24 14.55 3.62
N TYR A 361 2.26 13.93 4.26
CA TYR A 361 1.90 12.54 4.03
C TYR A 361 0.39 12.45 3.81
N ARG A 362 -0.02 11.61 2.86
CA ARG A 362 -1.41 11.21 2.69
C ARG A 362 -1.61 9.84 3.30
N MET A 363 -2.53 9.75 4.26
CA MET A 363 -2.90 8.51 4.93
C MET A 363 -4.26 8.05 4.41
N PHE A 364 -4.38 6.76 4.10
CA PHE A 364 -5.62 6.12 3.69
C PHE A 364 -5.92 5.00 4.69
N PHE A 365 -7.05 5.09 5.37
CA PHE A 365 -7.48 4.11 6.36
C PHE A 365 -8.70 3.36 5.84
N ASP A 366 -8.50 2.09 5.53
CA ASP A 366 -9.57 1.16 5.19
C ASP A 366 -10.11 0.50 6.45
N PHE A 367 -11.43 0.49 6.61
CA PHE A 367 -12.13 -0.19 7.69
C PHE A 367 -13.42 -0.82 7.17
N GLN A 368 -13.90 -1.85 7.86
CA GLN A 368 -15.13 -2.54 7.49
C GLN A 368 -16.21 -2.39 8.57
N VAL A 369 -17.43 -2.07 8.13
CA VAL A 369 -18.64 -2.07 8.95
C VAL A 369 -19.77 -2.68 8.11
N ALA A 370 -20.52 -3.62 8.69
CA ALA A 370 -21.66 -4.27 8.05
C ALA A 370 -21.32 -4.89 6.68
N GLY A 371 -20.16 -5.56 6.58
CA GLY A 371 -19.71 -6.21 5.35
C GLY A 371 -19.19 -5.27 4.25
N LYS A 372 -19.14 -3.95 4.49
CA LYS A 372 -18.69 -2.96 3.51
C LYS A 372 -17.40 -2.28 3.94
N VAL A 373 -16.45 -2.19 3.01
CA VAL A 373 -15.19 -1.47 3.21
C VAL A 373 -15.37 0.01 2.90
N HIS A 374 -14.79 0.84 3.75
CA HIS A 374 -14.79 2.30 3.67
C HIS A 374 -13.35 2.81 3.79
N THR A 375 -12.99 3.82 3.01
CA THR A 375 -11.66 4.45 3.05
C THR A 375 -11.77 5.90 3.50
N ALA A 376 -11.17 6.22 4.64
CA ALA A 376 -10.99 7.60 5.09
C ALA A 376 -9.59 8.10 4.69
N ALA A 377 -9.45 9.38 4.33
CA ALA A 377 -8.18 9.90 3.86
C ALA A 377 -7.80 11.23 4.52
N PHE A 378 -6.56 11.30 5.01
CA PHE A 378 -6.05 12.41 5.82
C PHE A 378 -4.76 12.95 5.25
N THR A 379 -4.57 14.27 5.33
CA THR A 379 -3.25 14.87 5.13
C THR A 379 -2.63 15.09 6.51
N ALA A 380 -1.39 14.64 6.70
CA ALA A 380 -0.60 14.89 7.90
C ALA A 380 0.68 15.65 7.53
N VAL A 381 1.21 16.41 8.49
CA VAL A 381 2.52 17.07 8.37
C VAL A 381 3.43 16.49 9.44
N VAL A 382 4.64 16.13 9.03
CA VAL A 382 5.72 15.75 9.93
C VAL A 382 6.82 16.80 9.79
N ASN A 383 7.22 17.38 10.91
CA ASN A 383 8.23 18.44 10.98
C ASN A 383 9.55 17.92 11.52
#